data_AF-X0QS75-F1
#
_entry.id   AF-X0QS75-F1
#
_cell.length_a   1.000
_cell.length_b   1.000
_cell.length_c   1.000
_cell.angle_alpha   90.00
_cell.angle_beta   90.00
_cell.angle_gamma   90.00
#
_symmetry.space_group_name_H-M   'P 1'
#
loop_
_entity.id
_entity.type
_entity.pdbx_description
1 polymer ?
#
loop_
_entity_poly.entity_id
_entity_poly.type
_entity_poly.pdbx_seq_one_letter_code
_entity_poly.pdbx_strand_id
1 'polypeptide(L)'
;MTVLDLGMIRGVDINADNEIVVRLTPTYSGCPATDMLKDEITNTFTERGLTPVKVVIDLSEAWTTDWMSEAGKQKLQEYGIAPPQGDSHSCGTHVALIDGVTCPHCRSQKTQLISEFGSTACKALYKCLDCLEPFDYFKCI
;
A
#
# COMPACT_ATOMS: atom_id res chain seq x y z
N MET A 1 -5.44 4.20 -8.31
CA MET A 1 -5.20 4.00 -6.86
C MET A 1 -4.48 5.21 -6.30
N THR A 2 -4.77 5.61 -5.07
CA THR A 2 -4.22 6.83 -4.42
C THR A 2 -3.59 6.52 -3.06
N VAL A 3 -2.82 7.45 -2.50
CA VAL A 3 -2.28 7.35 -1.12
C VAL A 3 -3.38 7.30 -0.05
N LEU A 4 -4.57 7.83 -0.34
CA LEU A 4 -5.75 7.72 0.51
C LEU A 4 -6.37 6.33 0.44
N ASP A 5 -6.46 5.75 -0.76
CA ASP A 5 -6.96 4.38 -0.93
C ASP A 5 -6.13 3.37 -0.12
N LEU A 6 -4.81 3.60 -0.05
CA LEU A 6 -3.84 2.81 0.72
C LEU A 6 -3.79 3.18 2.21
N GLY A 7 -4.53 4.19 2.66
CA GLY A 7 -4.51 4.62 4.07
C GLY A 7 -3.18 5.21 4.55
N MET A 8 -2.33 5.68 3.63
CA MET A 8 -1.00 6.21 3.95
C MET A 8 -1.07 7.59 4.61
N ILE A 9 -2.14 8.36 4.40
CA ILE A 9 -2.35 9.65 5.08
C ILE A 9 -3.03 9.40 6.42
N ARG A 10 -2.33 9.75 7.51
CA ARG A 10 -2.79 9.47 8.89
C ARG A 10 -3.41 10.66 9.60
N GLY A 11 -3.18 11.86 9.08
CA GLY A 11 -3.74 13.07 9.65
C GLY A 11 -3.38 14.28 8.82
N VAL A 12 -4.23 15.30 8.89
CA VAL A 12 -3.98 16.62 8.35
C VAL A 12 -4.41 17.61 9.42
N ASP A 13 -3.44 18.35 9.94
CA ASP A 13 -3.63 19.31 11.03
C ASP A 13 -3.12 20.68 10.60
N ILE A 14 -3.56 21.74 11.26
CA ILE A 14 -2.95 23.07 11.15
C ILE A 14 -2.17 23.32 12.46
N ASN A 15 -0.88 23.63 12.35
CA ASN A 15 -0.05 23.88 13.52
C ASN A 15 -0.22 25.32 14.04
N ALA A 16 0.47 25.65 15.14
CA ALA A 16 0.38 26.96 15.78
C ALA A 16 0.84 28.13 14.87
N ASP A 17 1.64 27.85 13.85
CA ASP A 17 2.15 28.82 12.87
C ASP A 17 1.24 28.93 11.62
N ASN A 18 0.03 28.35 11.67
CA ASN A 18 -0.93 28.30 10.57
C ASN A 18 -0.40 27.55 9.31
N GLU A 19 0.52 26.60 9.50
CA GLU A 19 1.00 25.68 8.47
C GLU A 19 0.23 24.36 8.48
N ILE A 20 -0.16 23.89 7.30
CA ILE A 20 -0.83 22.61 7.11
C ILE A 20 0.20 21.49 7.24
N VAL A 21 0.01 20.58 8.18
CA VAL A 21 0.88 19.43 8.42
C VAL A 21 0.16 18.17 7.97
N VAL A 22 0.68 17.51 6.93
CA VAL A 22 0.18 16.24 6.42
C VAL A 22 1.06 15.11 6.95
N ARG A 23 0.48 14.15 7.66
CA ARG A 23 1.17 12.96 8.18
C ARG A 23 1.07 11.80 7.20
N LEU A 24 2.20 11.36 6.69
CA LEU A 24 2.32 10.26 5.74
C LEU A 24 3.05 9.08 6.39
N THR A 25 2.45 7.90 6.41
CA THR A 25 3.09 6.65 6.84
C THR A 25 3.27 5.74 5.63
N PRO A 26 4.51 5.42 5.24
CA PRO A 26 4.77 4.55 4.10
C PRO A 26 4.43 3.09 4.43
N THR A 27 4.09 2.31 3.40
CA THR A 27 3.75 0.87 3.55
C THR A 27 4.91 0.02 4.08
N TYR A 28 6.14 0.54 4.02
CA TYR A 28 7.31 0.05 4.76
C TYR A 28 8.34 1.19 4.87
N SER A 29 9.21 1.12 5.89
CA SER A 29 10.14 2.21 6.25
C SER A 29 11.20 2.56 5.18
N GLY A 30 11.46 1.67 4.23
CA GLY A 30 12.44 1.85 3.15
C GLY A 30 11.81 2.08 1.77
N CYS A 31 10.56 2.55 1.70
CA CYS A 31 9.85 2.72 0.44
C CYS A 31 10.54 3.80 -0.43
N PRO A 32 11.08 3.46 -1.63
CA PRO A 32 11.79 4.42 -2.48
C PRO A 32 10.85 5.49 -3.04
N ALA A 33 9.53 5.25 -3.07
CA ALA A 33 8.54 6.22 -3.51
C ALA A 33 8.22 7.30 -2.46
N THR A 34 8.74 7.19 -1.24
CA THR A 34 8.34 8.07 -0.12
C THR A 34 8.63 9.54 -0.40
N ASP A 35 9.82 9.88 -0.88
CA ASP A 35 10.17 11.29 -1.16
C ASP A 35 9.39 11.83 -2.35
N MET A 36 9.22 11.04 -3.41
CA MET A 36 8.36 11.40 -4.54
C MET A 36 6.92 11.70 -4.09
N LEU A 37 6.34 10.88 -3.22
CA LEU A 37 4.99 11.10 -2.70
C LEU A 37 4.90 12.37 -1.84
N LYS A 38 5.92 12.67 -1.02
CA LYS A 38 5.96 13.91 -0.24
C LYS A 38 5.97 15.14 -1.15
N ASP A 39 6.78 15.10 -2.20
CA ASP A 39 6.91 16.19 -3.16
C ASP A 39 5.60 16.37 -3.93
N GLU A 40 4.99 15.28 -4.42
CA GLU A 40 3.72 15.31 -5.14
C GLU A 40 2.56 15.86 -4.29
N ILE A 41 2.49 15.46 -3.01
CA ILE A 41 1.51 16.01 -2.06
C ILE A 41 1.76 17.51 -1.84
N THR A 42 3.00 17.91 -1.55
CA THR A 42 3.38 19.31 -1.32
C THR A 42 3.04 20.18 -2.53
N ASN A 43 3.36 19.72 -3.74
CA ASN A 43 3.06 20.40 -5.00
C ASN A 43 1.55 20.51 -5.21
N THR A 44 0.79 19.45 -4.98
CA THR A 44 -0.68 19.46 -5.13
C THR A 44 -1.36 20.49 -4.22
N PHE A 45 -0.89 20.64 -2.98
CA PHE A 45 -1.38 21.68 -2.06
C PHE A 45 -0.99 23.08 -2.55
N THR A 46 0.26 23.25 -2.98
CA THR A 46 0.79 24.53 -3.49
C THR A 46 0.03 25.02 -4.71
N GLU A 47 -0.22 24.14 -5.70
CA GLU A 47 -1.00 24.44 -6.91
C GLU A 47 -2.44 24.88 -6.60
N ARG A 48 -2.99 24.44 -5.47
CA ARG A 48 -4.32 24.84 -5.00
C ARG A 48 -4.32 26.08 -4.11
N GLY A 49 -3.15 26.72 -3.92
CA GLY A 49 -2.99 27.88 -3.05
C GLY A 49 -3.09 27.56 -1.55
N LEU A 50 -2.94 26.30 -1.17
CA LEU A 50 -3.00 25.83 0.22
C LEU A 50 -1.59 25.81 0.82
N THR A 51 -1.06 26.99 1.14
CA THR A 51 0.29 27.17 1.68
C THR A 51 0.28 28.06 2.94
N PRO A 52 1.19 27.86 3.90
CA PRO A 52 2.29 26.88 3.89
C PRO A 52 1.83 25.45 4.20
N VAL A 53 2.50 24.47 3.61
CA VAL A 53 2.22 23.03 3.79
C VAL A 53 3.52 22.26 4.02
N LYS A 54 3.47 21.28 4.92
CA LYS A 54 4.58 20.41 5.27
C LYS A 54 4.11 18.96 5.35
N VAL A 55 4.72 18.09 4.56
CA VAL A 55 4.48 16.65 4.62
C VAL A 55 5.54 16.00 5.50
N VAL A 56 5.11 15.36 6.59
CA VAL A 56 5.99 14.67 7.55
C VAL A 56 5.79 13.17 7.47
N ILE A 57 6.89 12.42 7.59
CA ILE A 57 6.84 10.97 7.72
C ILE A 57 6.55 10.62 9.18
N ASP A 58 5.42 9.96 9.41
CA ASP A 58 4.98 9.54 10.73
C ASP A 58 5.16 8.02 10.84
N LEU A 59 6.12 7.60 11.66
CA LEU A 59 6.43 6.18 11.95
C LEU A 59 6.12 5.83 13.41
N SER A 60 5.28 6.63 14.08
CA SER A 60 4.84 6.32 15.45
C SER A 60 4.06 4.99 15.52
N GLU A 61 3.35 4.66 14.45
CA GLU A 61 2.72 3.36 14.21
C GLU A 61 3.19 2.82 12.85
N ALA A 62 3.45 1.51 12.79
CA ALA A 62 3.75 0.86 11.51
C ALA A 62 2.48 0.82 10.65
N TRP A 63 2.64 1.04 9.34
CA TRP A 63 1.53 0.89 8.41
C TRP A 63 1.01 -0.55 8.41
N THR A 64 -0.30 -0.68 8.38
CA THR A 64 -0.99 -1.97 8.30
C THR A 64 -2.01 -1.97 7.17
N THR A 65 -2.22 -3.15 6.59
CA THR A 65 -3.22 -3.42 5.56
C THR A 65 -4.65 -3.13 6.00
N ASP A 66 -4.92 -3.10 7.31
CA ASP A 66 -6.23 -2.68 7.85
C ASP A 66 -6.55 -1.20 7.54
N TRP A 67 -5.55 -0.39 7.24
CA TRP A 67 -5.75 1.01 6.84
C TRP A 67 -6.15 1.15 5.37
N MET A 68 -6.02 0.09 4.57
CA MET A 68 -6.41 0.12 3.16
C MET A 68 -7.94 0.08 3.02
N SER A 69 -8.47 1.02 2.26
CA SER A 69 -9.90 1.06 1.95
C SER A 69 -10.32 -0.11 1.05
N GLU A 70 -11.61 -0.49 1.12
CA GLU A 70 -12.19 -1.50 0.22
C GLU A 70 -12.08 -1.09 -1.25
N ALA A 71 -12.24 0.21 -1.57
CA ALA A 71 -12.01 0.73 -2.91
C ALA A 71 -10.54 0.58 -3.35
N GLY A 72 -9.59 0.70 -2.43
CA GLY A 72 -8.17 0.43 -2.68
C GLY A 72 -7.91 -1.03 -3.02
N LYS A 73 -8.48 -1.96 -2.25
CA LYS A 73 -8.39 -3.41 -2.52
C LYS A 73 -8.99 -3.77 -3.89
N GLN A 74 -10.13 -3.18 -4.25
CA GLN A 74 -10.76 -3.38 -5.56
C GLN A 74 -9.86 -2.85 -6.70
N LYS A 75 -9.35 -1.63 -6.57
CA LYS A 75 -8.43 -1.04 -7.57
C LYS A 75 -7.18 -1.89 -7.75
N LEU A 76 -6.55 -2.38 -6.67
CA LEU A 76 -5.40 -3.29 -6.77
C LEU A 76 -5.73 -4.49 -7.68
N GLN A 77 -6.87 -5.10 -7.43
CA GLN A 77 -7.32 -6.26 -8.18
C GLN A 77 -7.60 -5.94 -9.65
N GLU A 78 -8.20 -4.79 -9.95
CA GLU A 78 -8.40 -4.29 -11.33
C GLU A 78 -7.07 -4.06 -12.05
N TYR A 79 -6.03 -3.63 -11.33
CA TYR A 79 -4.66 -3.51 -11.84
C TYR A 79 -3.93 -4.86 -11.96
N GLY A 80 -4.57 -5.99 -11.66
CA GLY A 80 -3.94 -7.31 -11.71
C GLY A 80 -3.04 -7.62 -10.51
N ILE A 81 -3.18 -6.89 -9.41
CA ILE A 81 -2.46 -7.13 -8.16
C ILE A 81 -3.43 -7.80 -7.18
N ALA A 82 -3.08 -8.97 -6.65
CA ALA A 82 -3.88 -9.59 -5.61
C ALA A 82 -3.84 -8.71 -4.34
N PRO A 83 -5.00 -8.24 -3.83
CA PRO A 83 -5.04 -7.46 -2.60
C PRO A 83 -4.69 -8.33 -1.38
N PRO A 84 -4.29 -7.73 -0.24
CA PRO A 84 -4.04 -8.45 1.00
C PRO A 84 -5.25 -9.30 1.40
N GLN A 85 -4.99 -10.51 1.92
CA GLN A 85 -6.02 -11.43 2.39
C GLN A 85 -5.93 -11.59 3.91
N GLY A 86 -7.07 -11.46 4.60
CA GLY A 86 -7.15 -11.50 6.06
C GLY A 86 -7.01 -10.12 6.71
N ASP A 87 -7.14 -10.12 8.03
CA ASP A 87 -6.89 -8.94 8.88
C ASP A 87 -5.41 -8.93 9.29
N SER A 88 -4.84 -7.75 9.54
CA SER A 88 -3.43 -7.60 9.92
C SER A 88 -3.00 -8.49 11.10
N HIS A 89 -3.89 -8.69 12.07
CA HIS A 89 -3.66 -9.56 13.22
C HIS A 89 -3.54 -11.05 12.88
N SER A 90 -4.11 -11.47 11.76
CA SER A 90 -4.07 -12.85 11.26
C SER A 90 -2.91 -13.10 10.30
N CYS A 91 -2.36 -12.02 9.75
CA CYS A 91 -1.18 -12.03 8.93
C CYS A 91 0.01 -12.15 9.88
N GLY A 92 0.66 -13.31 9.92
CA GLY A 92 1.82 -13.52 10.78
C GLY A 92 2.92 -12.46 10.54
N THR A 93 4.03 -12.54 11.28
CA THR A 93 5.24 -11.80 10.89
C THR A 93 5.53 -12.08 9.41
N HIS A 94 6.08 -11.10 8.67
CA HIS A 94 6.29 -11.01 7.20
C HIS A 94 6.65 -12.29 6.37
N VAL A 95 6.86 -13.42 7.04
CA VAL A 95 7.27 -14.77 6.63
C VAL A 95 6.09 -15.73 6.38
N ALA A 96 4.84 -15.39 6.73
CA ALA A 96 3.69 -16.29 6.52
C ALA A 96 3.12 -16.25 5.08
N LEU A 97 3.96 -16.09 4.06
CA LEU A 97 3.52 -16.22 2.67
C LEU A 97 3.27 -17.70 2.38
N ILE A 98 2.00 -18.03 2.13
CA ILE A 98 1.56 -19.37 1.75
C ILE A 98 1.06 -19.37 0.31
N ASP A 99 1.05 -20.55 -0.29
CA ASP A 99 0.29 -20.82 -1.51
C ASP A 99 -1.21 -20.61 -1.25
N GLY A 100 -1.99 -20.40 -2.30
CA GLY A 100 -3.44 -20.24 -2.14
C GLY A 100 -3.98 -18.82 -2.33
N VAL A 101 -3.12 -17.83 -2.56
CA VAL A 101 -3.55 -16.44 -2.81
C VAL A 101 -4.44 -16.39 -4.06
N THR A 102 -5.71 -16.00 -3.88
CA THR A 102 -6.67 -15.77 -4.97
C THR A 102 -6.09 -14.95 -6.13
N CYS A 103 -6.01 -15.56 -7.31
CA CYS A 103 -5.56 -14.92 -8.54
C CYS A 103 -6.45 -13.73 -8.92
N PRO A 104 -5.88 -12.55 -9.23
CA PRO A 104 -6.68 -11.37 -9.58
C PRO A 104 -7.33 -11.48 -10.96
N HIS A 105 -6.82 -12.35 -11.84
CA HIS A 105 -7.30 -12.51 -13.21
C HIS A 105 -8.44 -13.53 -13.34
N CYS A 106 -8.29 -14.73 -12.77
CA CYS A 106 -9.24 -15.83 -12.94
C CYS A 106 -9.93 -16.29 -11.64
N ARG A 107 -9.61 -15.66 -10.50
CA ARG A 107 -10.14 -16.00 -9.16
C ARG A 107 -9.76 -17.38 -8.62
N SER A 108 -8.92 -18.14 -9.32
CA SER A 108 -8.42 -19.42 -8.80
C SER A 108 -7.55 -19.21 -7.56
N GLN A 109 -7.68 -20.10 -6.58
CA GLN A 109 -6.77 -20.22 -5.44
C GLN A 109 -5.65 -21.25 -5.70
N LYS A 110 -5.60 -21.90 -6.86
CA LYS A 110 -4.45 -22.74 -7.23
C LYS A 110 -3.30 -21.86 -7.67
N THR A 111 -2.63 -21.25 -6.70
CA THR A 111 -1.53 -20.33 -6.94
C THR A 111 -0.35 -20.72 -6.08
N GLN A 112 0.85 -20.53 -6.62
CA GLN A 112 2.11 -20.87 -5.95
C GLN A 112 2.96 -19.61 -5.78
N LEU A 113 3.61 -19.49 -4.63
CA LEU A 113 4.62 -18.47 -4.39
C LEU A 113 5.84 -18.74 -5.27
N ILE A 114 6.28 -17.73 -6.01
CA ILE A 114 7.50 -17.78 -6.82
C ILE A 114 8.64 -17.05 -6.10
N SER A 115 8.34 -15.90 -5.49
CA SER A 115 9.32 -15.09 -4.77
C SER A 115 8.62 -14.26 -3.70
N GLU A 116 9.25 -14.14 -2.53
CA GLU A 116 8.79 -13.26 -1.44
C GLU A 116 8.88 -11.77 -1.78
N PHE A 117 9.57 -11.45 -2.89
CA PHE A 117 9.76 -10.11 -3.43
C PHE A 117 9.27 -10.06 -4.88
N GLY A 118 8.30 -9.18 -5.15
CA GLY A 118 7.76 -8.88 -6.47
C GLY A 118 8.29 -7.55 -7.02
N SER A 119 7.42 -6.77 -7.67
CA SER A 119 7.80 -5.46 -8.24
C SER A 119 8.30 -4.43 -7.20
N THR A 120 7.91 -4.59 -5.93
CA THR A 120 8.31 -3.74 -4.81
C THR A 120 8.42 -4.58 -3.55
N ALA A 121 9.15 -4.12 -2.52
CA ALA A 121 9.35 -4.87 -1.29
C ALA A 121 8.05 -5.18 -0.51
N CYS A 122 6.98 -4.39 -0.69
CA CYS A 122 5.66 -4.69 -0.12
C CYS A 122 4.83 -5.71 -0.93
N LYS A 123 5.36 -6.22 -2.05
CA LYS A 123 4.69 -7.23 -2.88
C LYS A 123 5.50 -8.52 -2.96
N ALA A 124 4.80 -9.64 -3.11
CA ALA A 124 5.36 -10.96 -3.42
C ALA A 124 4.90 -11.40 -4.81
N LEU A 125 5.69 -12.22 -5.49
CA LEU A 125 5.37 -12.73 -6.82
C LEU A 125 4.76 -14.13 -6.74
N TYR A 126 3.60 -14.30 -7.34
CA TYR A 126 2.88 -15.57 -7.44
C TYR A 126 2.67 -15.97 -8.90
N LYS A 127 2.38 -17.26 -9.12
CA LYS A 127 1.90 -17.77 -10.40
C LYS A 127 0.61 -18.55 -10.21
N CYS A 128 -0.41 -18.28 -11.03
CA CYS A 128 -1.61 -19.09 -11.07
C CYS A 128 -1.36 -20.38 -11.87
N LEU A 129 -1.85 -21.52 -11.37
CA LEU A 129 -1.73 -22.81 -12.03
C LEU A 129 -2.90 -23.11 -12.97
N ASP A 130 -4.04 -22.42 -12.82
CA ASP A 130 -5.19 -22.59 -13.72
C ASP A 130 -5.08 -21.70 -14.97
N CYS A 131 -4.77 -20.40 -14.82
CA CYS A 131 -4.63 -19.48 -15.96
C CYS A 131 -3.17 -19.20 -16.36
N LEU A 132 -2.19 -19.75 -15.64
CA LEU A 132 -0.75 -19.65 -15.93
C LEU A 132 -0.12 -18.24 -15.81
N GLU A 133 -0.92 -17.21 -15.57
CA GLU A 133 -0.46 -15.83 -15.40
C GLU A 133 0.35 -15.63 -14.10
N PRO A 134 1.50 -14.95 -14.15
CA PRO A 134 2.16 -14.42 -12.97
C PRO A 134 1.44 -13.16 -12.48
N PHE A 135 1.44 -12.93 -11.17
CA PHE A 135 0.84 -11.72 -10.59
C PHE A 135 1.55 -11.31 -9.29
N ASP A 136 1.52 -10.01 -8.99
CA ASP A 136 1.95 -9.51 -7.69
C ASP A 136 0.85 -9.70 -6.65
N TYR A 137 1.22 -10.12 -5.45
CA TYR A 137 0.41 -10.09 -4.24
C TYR A 137 0.88 -8.96 -3.35
N PHE A 138 -0.02 -8.04 -2.97
CA PHE A 138 0.28 -7.03 -1.96
C PHE A 138 0.29 -7.69 -0.59
N LYS A 139 1.46 -7.75 0.05
CA LYS A 139 1.66 -8.53 1.26
C LYS A 139 0.80 -8.00 2.40
N CYS A 140 0.17 -8.92 3.11
CA CYS A 140 -0.56 -8.60 4.32
C CYS A 140 0.40 -8.34 5.48
N ILE A 141 0.22 -7.20 6.15
CA ILE A 141 1.01 -6.68 7.26
C ILE A 141 0.13 -5.85 8.20
#